data_AF-A0AAW7ISC8-F1
#
_entry.id   AF-A0AAW7ISC8-F1
#
_cell.length_a   1.000
_cell.length_b   1.000
_cell.length_c   1.000
_cell.angle_alpha   90.00
_cell.angle_beta   90.00
_cell.angle_gamma   90.00
#
_symmetry.space_group_name_H-M   'P 1'
#
loop_
_entity.id
_entity.type
_entity.pdbx_description
1 polymer ?
#
loop_
_entity_poly.entity_id
_entity_poly.type
_entity_poly.pdbx_seq_one_letter_code
_entity_poly.pdbx_strand_id
1 'polypeptide(L)'
;MELFDELQQKVTHIFNLDAIYDLAIPEKIDRLVNVVGKDHVNEFAKGVTNLKRYTYFSTRYVAGNREGILYEHELRFPKSFENHYERQNLRLNYLSRSLKRDSYYHNQAQDC
;
A
#
# COMPACT_ATOMS: atom_id res chain seq x y z
N MET A 1 25.87 -13.30 -2.77
CA MET A 1 24.54 -12.99 -2.18
C MET A 1 23.72 -12.40 -3.31
N GLU A 2 22.47 -12.81 -3.50
CA GLU A 2 21.64 -12.25 -4.56
C GLU A 2 21.34 -10.77 -4.25
N LEU A 3 21.18 -9.94 -5.30
CA LEU A 3 20.88 -8.50 -5.17
C LEU A 3 19.64 -8.26 -4.28
N PHE A 4 18.66 -9.16 -4.35
CA PHE A 4 17.44 -9.08 -3.56
C PHE A 4 17.72 -9.12 -2.04
N ASP A 5 18.51 -10.10 -1.60
CA ASP A 5 18.91 -10.25 -0.19
C ASP A 5 19.78 -9.07 0.29
N GLU A 6 20.67 -8.57 -0.58
CA GLU A 6 21.52 -7.42 -0.28
C GLU A 6 20.70 -6.15 -0.02
N LEU A 7 19.71 -5.90 -0.88
CA LEU A 7 18.81 -4.78 -0.70
C LEU A 7 17.98 -4.93 0.57
N GLN A 8 17.52 -6.14 0.91
CA GLN A 8 16.79 -6.37 2.15
C GLN A 8 17.61 -6.09 3.42
N GLN A 9 18.93 -6.30 3.38
CA GLN A 9 19.80 -5.98 4.52
C GLN A 9 20.14 -4.49 4.64
N LYS A 10 20.23 -3.77 3.50
CA LYS A 10 20.70 -2.38 3.43
C LYS A 10 19.60 -1.33 3.42
N VAL A 11 18.43 -1.65 2.85
CA VAL A 11 17.32 -0.71 2.74
C VAL A 11 16.76 -0.42 4.13
N THR A 12 16.50 0.85 4.40
CA THR A 12 15.87 1.31 5.65
C THR A 12 14.58 2.07 5.40
N HIS A 13 14.37 2.56 4.18
CA HIS A 13 13.22 3.36 3.81
C HIS A 13 12.67 2.89 2.47
N ILE A 14 11.37 2.63 2.43
CA ILE A 14 10.64 2.29 1.21
C ILE A 14 9.60 3.39 0.96
N PHE A 15 9.64 3.93 -0.25
CA PHE A 15 8.62 4.83 -0.78
C PHE A 15 7.96 4.11 -1.94
N ASN A 16 6.75 3.57 -1.71
CA ASN A 16 6.02 2.84 -2.73
C ASN A 16 5.04 3.78 -3.46
N LEU A 17 5.40 4.13 -4.70
CA LEU A 17 4.66 5.02 -5.60
C LEU A 17 4.06 4.24 -6.80
N ASP A 18 4.02 2.92 -6.70
CA ASP A 18 3.51 2.03 -7.74
C ASP A 18 2.03 2.29 -8.06
N ALA A 19 1.79 3.03 -9.14
CA ALA A 19 0.45 3.24 -9.63
C ALA A 19 0.44 3.58 -11.12
N ILE A 20 -0.46 2.95 -11.88
CA ILE A 20 -0.93 3.51 -13.14
C ILE A 20 -2.20 4.31 -12.86
N TYR A 21 -2.21 5.57 -13.28
CA TYR A 21 -3.30 6.54 -13.07
C TYR A 21 -4.19 6.72 -14.31
N ASP A 22 -3.84 6.09 -15.42
CA ASP A 22 -4.61 6.16 -16.65
C ASP A 22 -5.92 5.38 -16.48
N LEU A 23 -7.03 6.11 -16.34
CA LEU A 23 -8.36 5.55 -16.11
C LEU A 23 -8.94 4.86 -17.35
N ALA A 24 -8.31 5.02 -18.53
CA ALA A 24 -8.75 4.40 -19.77
C ALA A 24 -8.13 3.00 -19.99
N ILE A 25 -7.20 2.57 -19.13
CA ILE A 25 -6.55 1.27 -19.28
C ILE A 25 -7.51 0.11 -18.97
N PRO A 26 -7.30 -1.08 -19.58
CA PRO A 26 -8.04 -2.27 -19.20
C PRO A 26 -7.80 -2.64 -17.72
N GLU A 27 -8.87 -3.05 -17.03
CA GLU A 27 -8.84 -3.47 -15.61
C GLU A 27 -7.76 -4.53 -15.32
N LYS A 28 -7.46 -5.40 -16.29
CA LYS A 28 -6.38 -6.39 -16.16
C LYS A 28 -5.01 -5.73 -15.95
N ILE A 29 -4.72 -4.66 -16.68
CA ILE A 29 -3.45 -3.94 -16.58
C ILE A 29 -3.41 -3.14 -15.28
N ASP A 30 -4.51 -2.46 -14.94
CA ASP A 30 -4.68 -1.79 -13.64
C ASP A 30 -4.38 -2.74 -12.48
N ARG A 31 -4.99 -3.93 -12.48
CA ARG A 31 -4.79 -4.94 -11.43
C ARG A 31 -3.35 -5.46 -11.38
N LEU A 32 -2.73 -5.70 -12.52
CA LEU A 32 -1.34 -6.19 -12.56
C LEU A 32 -0.38 -5.19 -11.92
N VAL A 33 -0.53 -3.90 -12.20
CA VAL A 33 0.39 -2.91 -11.62
C VAL A 33 -0.01 -2.55 -10.19
N ASN A 34 -1.25 -2.13 -9.98
CA ASN A 34 -1.67 -1.52 -8.73
C ASN A 34 -1.85 -2.56 -7.60
N VAL A 35 -2.23 -3.80 -7.94
CA VAL A 35 -2.43 -4.87 -6.93
C VAL A 35 -1.20 -5.78 -6.85
N VAL A 36 -0.82 -6.42 -7.96
CA VAL A 36 0.25 -7.42 -7.94
C VAL A 36 1.62 -6.77 -7.73
N GLY A 37 1.89 -5.63 -8.38
CA GLY A 37 3.11 -4.85 -8.13
C GLY A 37 3.26 -4.49 -6.64
N LYS A 38 2.16 -4.09 -6.02
CA LYS A 38 2.13 -3.77 -4.60
C LYS A 38 2.39 -4.96 -3.70
N ASP A 39 1.81 -6.12 -4.01
CA ASP A 39 2.08 -7.36 -3.29
C ASP A 39 3.57 -7.72 -3.34
N HIS A 40 4.24 -7.56 -4.50
CA HIS A 40 5.68 -7.78 -4.59
C HIS A 40 6.49 -6.81 -3.72
N VAL A 41 6.14 -5.53 -3.70
CA VAL A 41 6.82 -4.55 -2.83
C VAL A 41 6.59 -4.87 -1.35
N ASN A 42 5.39 -5.36 -1.00
CA ASN A 42 5.08 -5.79 0.36
C ASN A 42 5.88 -7.03 0.77
N GLU A 43 6.00 -8.03 -0.11
CA GLU A 43 6.84 -9.22 0.14
C GLU A 43 8.31 -8.85 0.27
N PHE A 44 8.82 -7.97 -0.58
CA PHE A 44 10.16 -7.42 -0.42
C PHE A 44 10.33 -6.73 0.94
N ALA A 45 9.39 -5.86 1.32
CA ALA A 45 9.44 -5.11 2.57
C ALA A 45 9.43 -6.00 3.82
N LYS A 46 8.73 -7.15 3.78
CA LYS A 46 8.70 -8.12 4.89
C LYS A 46 10.07 -8.72 5.22
N GLY A 47 10.96 -8.85 4.23
CA GLY A 47 12.32 -9.35 4.46
C GLY A 47 13.34 -8.24 4.79
N VAL A 48 12.94 -6.96 4.75
CA VAL A 48 13.85 -5.86 5.10
C VAL A 48 14.10 -5.84 6.61
N THR A 49 15.32 -6.14 7.03
CA THR A 49 15.65 -6.35 8.45
C THR A 49 15.78 -5.05 9.25
N ASN A 50 16.09 -3.93 8.58
CA ASN A 50 16.33 -2.62 9.21
C ASN A 50 15.32 -1.56 8.77
N LEU A 51 14.06 -1.95 8.51
CA LEU A 51 13.04 -1.06 7.97
C LEU A 51 12.63 0.01 8.99
N LYS A 52 13.06 1.25 8.76
CA LYS A 52 12.70 2.44 9.57
C LYS A 52 11.42 3.10 9.09
N ARG A 53 11.10 3.02 7.80
CA ARG A 53 9.89 3.63 7.23
C ARG A 53 9.40 2.93 5.98
N TYR A 54 8.11 2.65 5.95
CA TYR A 54 7.38 2.25 4.76
C TYR A 54 6.30 3.31 4.45
N THR A 55 6.45 4.00 3.33
CA THR A 55 5.54 5.05 2.87
C THR A 55 4.79 4.55 1.65
N TYR A 56 3.47 4.47 1.73
CA TYR A 56 2.60 4.19 0.59
C TYR A 56 1.89 5.47 0.18
N PHE A 57 1.93 5.77 -1.12
CA PHE A 57 1.22 6.91 -1.69
C PHE A 57 -0.12 6.45 -2.22
N SER A 58 -1.20 7.02 -1.67
CA SER A 58 -2.56 6.77 -2.12
C SER A 58 -3.13 7.99 -2.83
N THR A 59 -4.40 7.91 -3.22
CA THR A 59 -5.14 8.98 -3.89
C THR A 59 -6.32 9.44 -3.05
N ARG A 60 -6.69 10.71 -3.16
CA ARG A 60 -7.93 11.23 -2.56
C ARG A 60 -9.18 10.52 -3.10
N TYR A 61 -9.10 9.92 -4.29
CA TYR A 61 -10.21 9.22 -4.93
C TYR A 61 -10.68 7.97 -4.16
N VAL A 62 -9.92 7.49 -3.17
CA VAL A 62 -10.40 6.42 -2.27
C VAL A 62 -11.62 6.83 -1.44
N ALA A 63 -11.92 8.12 -1.35
CA ALA A 63 -13.15 8.63 -0.76
C ALA A 63 -14.40 8.25 -1.56
N GLY A 64 -14.28 7.93 -2.85
CA GLY A 64 -15.39 7.70 -3.78
C GLY A 64 -16.43 8.83 -3.70
N ASN A 65 -17.71 8.48 -3.64
CA ASN A 65 -18.81 9.45 -3.55
C ASN A 65 -19.13 9.94 -2.12
N ARG A 66 -18.21 9.86 -1.16
CA ARG A 66 -18.44 10.40 0.19
C ARG A 66 -18.45 11.93 0.14
N GLU A 67 -19.39 12.53 0.86
CA GLU A 67 -19.56 13.98 0.96
C GLU A 67 -19.37 14.49 2.39
N GLY A 68 -19.19 15.80 2.54
CA GLY A 68 -18.98 16.47 3.82
C GLY A 68 -17.51 16.52 4.25
N ILE A 69 -17.28 16.61 5.57
CA ILE A 69 -15.93 16.64 6.13
C ILE A 69 -15.44 15.19 6.26
N LEU A 70 -14.38 14.85 5.52
CA LEU A 70 -13.77 13.53 5.50
C LEU A 70 -12.38 13.62 6.14
N TYR A 71 -12.12 12.78 7.15
CA TYR A 71 -10.87 12.84 7.90
C TYR A 71 -9.91 11.71 7.52
N GLU A 72 -8.60 11.96 7.61
CA GLU A 72 -7.54 11.00 7.23
C GLU A 72 -7.54 9.71 8.08
N HIS A 73 -8.01 9.80 9.32
CA HIS A 73 -8.13 8.64 10.19
C HIS A 73 -9.27 7.70 9.76
N GLU A 74 -10.23 8.19 8.97
CA GLU A 74 -11.34 7.40 8.47
C GLU A 74 -10.96 6.62 7.21
N LEU A 75 -11.03 5.30 7.30
CA LEU A 75 -10.99 4.43 6.13
C LEU A 75 -12.29 3.64 6.09
N ARG A 76 -13.19 4.05 5.20
CA ARG A 76 -14.54 3.48 5.05
C ARG A 76 -14.85 3.29 3.56
N PHE A 77 -15.51 2.20 3.24
CA PHE A 77 -16.04 1.99 1.89
C PHE A 77 -17.17 3.00 1.60
N PRO A 78 -17.10 3.74 0.49
CA PRO A 78 -18.20 4.59 0.02
C PRO A 78 -19.36 3.74 -0.49
N LYS A 79 -20.52 4.37 -0.72
CA LYS A 79 -21.69 3.70 -1.31
C LYS A 79 -21.41 3.28 -2.76
N SER A 80 -20.67 4.11 -3.49
CA SER A 80 -20.20 3.81 -4.85
C SER A 80 -18.85 4.48 -5.13
N PHE A 81 -18.23 4.02 -6.20
CA PHE A 81 -17.02 4.62 -6.78
C PHE A 81 -17.35 5.04 -8.20
N GLU A 82 -16.69 6.08 -8.69
CA GLU A 82 -16.85 6.57 -10.05
C GLU A 82 -16.20 5.62 -11.06
N ASN A 83 -15.18 4.86 -10.63
CA ASN A 83 -14.50 3.87 -11.46
C ASN A 83 -13.83 2.76 -10.64
N HIS A 84 -13.38 1.71 -11.32
CA HIS A 84 -12.74 0.54 -10.71
C HIS A 84 -11.43 0.90 -10.00
N TYR A 85 -10.65 1.83 -10.55
CA TYR A 85 -9.37 2.27 -9.99
C TYR A 85 -9.53 2.81 -8.57
N GLU A 86 -10.57 3.59 -8.27
CA GLU A 86 -10.81 4.12 -6.92
C GLU A 86 -11.04 3.00 -5.89
N ARG A 87 -11.84 1.99 -6.26
CA ARG A 87 -12.14 0.83 -5.41
C ARG A 87 -10.87 0.05 -5.10
N GLN A 88 -10.03 -0.16 -6.11
CA GLN A 88 -8.78 -0.90 -5.97
C GLN A 88 -7.83 -0.14 -5.05
N ASN A 89 -7.68 1.17 -5.23
CA ASN A 89 -6.86 2.00 -4.33
C ASN A 89 -7.35 1.96 -2.87
N LEU A 90 -8.67 1.98 -2.63
CA LEU A 90 -9.17 1.84 -1.26
C LEU A 90 -8.79 0.48 -0.65
N ARG A 91 -8.93 -0.60 -1.42
CA ARG A 91 -8.54 -1.95 -0.97
C ARG A 91 -7.04 -2.01 -0.64
N LEU A 92 -6.21 -1.40 -1.46
CA LEU A 92 -4.77 -1.33 -1.26
C LEU A 92 -4.37 -0.47 -0.06
N ASN A 93 -5.16 0.56 0.28
CA ASN A 93 -5.00 1.31 1.53
C ASN A 93 -5.24 0.43 2.76
N TYR A 94 -6.29 -0.41 2.74
CA TYR A 94 -6.52 -1.35 3.83
C TYR A 94 -5.35 -2.32 4.00
N LEU A 95 -4.82 -2.86 2.90
CA LEU A 95 -3.68 -3.79 2.94
C LEU A 95 -2.42 -3.14 3.51
N SER A 96 -2.06 -1.92 3.06
CA SER A 96 -0.92 -1.19 3.62
C SER A 96 -1.09 -0.87 5.11
N ARG A 97 -2.31 -0.57 5.57
CA ARG A 97 -2.59 -0.41 7.01
C ARG A 97 -2.50 -1.73 7.78
N SER A 98 -2.74 -2.87 7.14
CA SER A 98 -2.55 -4.19 7.76
C SER A 98 -1.07 -4.48 7.99
N LEU A 99 -0.22 -4.21 6.99
CA LEU A 99 1.24 -4.39 7.14
C LEU A 99 1.83 -3.54 8.25
N LYS A 100 1.33 -2.30 8.43
CA LYS A 100 1.71 -1.47 9.59
C LYS A 100 1.31 -2.10 10.92
N ARG A 101 0.20 -2.83 10.99
CA ARG A 101 -0.25 -3.52 12.20
C ARG A 101 0.59 -4.76 12.49
N ASP A 102 0.97 -5.51 11.46
CA ASP A 102 1.84 -6.68 11.61
C ASP A 102 3.28 -6.25 11.99
N SER A 103 3.77 -5.11 11.48
CA SER A 103 5.07 -4.55 11.88
C SER A 103 5.05 -3.82 13.23
N TYR A 104 3.88 -3.46 13.76
CA TYR A 104 3.75 -2.84 15.09
C TYR A 104 4.02 -3.85 16.22
N TYR A 105 3.68 -5.13 16.02
CA TYR A 105 3.95 -6.18 17.01
C TYR A 105 5.34 -6.82 16.86
N HIS A 106 5.93 -6.81 15.67
CA HIS A 106 7.30 -7.34 15.49
C HIS A 106 8.35 -6.49 16.23
N ASN A 107 8.10 -5.19 16.40
CA ASN A 107 8.97 -4.28 17.16
C ASN A 107 8.68 -4.21 18.67
N GLN A 108 7.60 -4.82 19.17
CA GLN A 108 7.37 -4.95 20.62
C GLN A 108 7.83 -6.30 21.17
N ALA A 109 8.07 -7.29 20.32
CA ALA A 109 8.62 -8.59 20.72
C ALA A 109 10.14 -8.60 20.91
N GLN A 110 10.81 -7.44 20.84
CA GLN A 110 12.25 -7.28 21.11
C GLN A 110 12.54 -6.38 22.32
N ASP A 111 11.51 -5.88 23.00
CA ASP A 111 11.63 -5.12 24.26
C ASP A 111 11.08 -5.92 25.47
N CYS A 112 11.01 -7.26 25.35
CA CYS A 112 10.76 -8.20 26.46
C CYS A 112 11.88 -9.24 26.54
#